data_AF-A0A836RP15-F1
#
_entry.id   AF-A0A836RP15-F1
#
_cell.length_a   1.000
_cell.length_b   1.000
_cell.length_c   1.000
_cell.angle_alpha   90.00
_cell.angle_beta   90.00
_cell.angle_gamma   90.00
#
_symmetry.space_group_name_H-M   'P 1'
#
loop_
_entity.id
_entity.type
_entity.pdbx_description
1 polymer ?
#
loop_
_entity_poly.entity_id
_entity_poly.type
_entity_poly.pdbx_seq_one_letter_code
_entity_poly.pdbx_strand_id
1 'polypeptide(L)' 'MNKHILEQHLERLSERLRILILQNARYESDYDLVFLKELYNLSHHMLLLKKQLQKVEQAEDVPIKVSEDVSLF' A
#
# COMPACT_ATOMS: atom_id res chain seq x y z
N MET A 1 16.03 2.35 0.25
CA MET A 1 15.92 0.86 0.20
C MET A 1 14.54 0.33 0.63
N ASN A 2 13.73 1.04 1.44
CA ASN A 2 12.41 0.56 1.89
C ASN A 2 11.26 0.71 0.87
N LYS A 3 11.29 1.75 0.02
CA LYS A 3 10.19 2.05 -0.92
C LYS A 3 9.93 0.92 -1.93
N HIS A 4 10.99 0.45 -2.60
CA HIS A 4 10.89 -0.61 -3.61
C HIS A 4 10.32 -1.92 -3.05
N ILE A 5 10.69 -2.28 -1.82
CA ILE A 5 10.17 -3.47 -1.14
C ILE A 5 8.67 -3.33 -0.88
N LEU A 6 8.23 -2.15 -0.39
CA LEU A 6 6.81 -1.86 -0.16
C LEU A 6 5.99 -1.88 -1.46
N GLU A 7 6.54 -1.38 -2.56
CA GLU A 7 5.92 -1.43 -3.89
C GLU A 7 5.74 -2.88 -4.38
N GLN A 8 6.79 -3.70 -4.28
CA GLN A 8 6.71 -5.13 -4.63
C GLN A 8 5.66 -5.87 -3.78
N HIS A 9 5.57 -5.55 -2.48
CA HIS A 9 4.55 -6.14 -1.62
C HIS A 9 3.13 -5.71 -2.01
N LEU A 10 2.95 -4.44 -2.38
CA LEU A 10 1.66 -3.94 -2.85
C LEU A 10 1.22 -4.61 -4.15
N GLU A 11 2.15 -4.82 -5.09
CA GLU A 11 1.91 -5.50 -6.35
C GLU A 11 1.51 -6.97 -6.13
N ARG A 12 2.20 -7.69 -5.25
CA ARG A 12 1.83 -9.07 -4.91
C ARG A 12 0.43 -9.18 -4.28
N LEU A 13 0.07 -8.22 -3.43
CA LEU A 13 -1.27 -8.21 -2.82
C LEU A 13 -2.36 -7.85 -3.83
N SER A 14 -2.08 -6.96 -4.78
CA SER A 14 -3.04 -6.60 -5.84
C SER A 14 -3.30 -7.78 -6.78
N GLU A 15 -2.25 -8.53 -7.12
CA GLU A 15 -2.38 -9.75 -7.92
C GLU A 15 -3.21 -10.82 -7.18
N ARG A 16 -2.94 -11.03 -5.89
CA ARG A 16 -3.72 -11.95 -5.06
C ARG A 16 -5.19 -11.55 -4.94
N LEU A 17 -5.47 -10.27 -4.78
CA LEU A 17 -6.83 -9.73 -4.75
C LEU A 17 -7.56 -9.99 -6.07
N ARG A 18 -6.88 -9.77 -7.20
CA ARG A 18 -7.43 -10.04 -8.53
C ARG A 18 -7.75 -11.51 -8.73
N ILE A 19 -6.86 -12.41 -8.34
CA ILE A 19 -7.09 -13.87 -8.39
C ILE A 19 -8.30 -14.25 -7.54
N LEU A 20 -8.37 -13.75 -6.31
CA LEU A 20 -9.47 -14.03 -5.40
C LEU A 20 -10.83 -13.61 -5.98
N ILE A 21 -10.90 -12.41 -6.58
CA ILE A 21 -12.11 -11.91 -7.25
C ILE A 21 -12.46 -12.79 -8.45
N LEU A 22 -11.49 -13.17 -9.30
CA LEU A 22 -11.74 -13.99 -10.49
C LEU A 22 -12.19 -15.42 -10.14
N GLN A 23 -11.65 -16.00 -9.07
CA GLN A 23 -12.09 -17.29 -8.56
C GLN A 23 -13.53 -17.22 -8.08
N ASN A 24 -13.91 -16.13 -7.42
CA ASN A 24 -15.25 -15.97 -6.86
C ASN A 24 -16.30 -15.48 -7.86
N ALA A 25 -15.89 -14.75 -8.91
CA ALA A 25 -16.77 -14.25 -9.96
C ALA A 25 -17.44 -15.36 -10.80
N ARG A 26 -16.94 -16.60 -10.71
CA ARG A 26 -17.52 -17.77 -11.38
C ARG A 26 -18.67 -18.42 -10.61
N TYR A 27 -18.86 -18.10 -9.34
CA TYR A 27 -19.96 -18.64 -8.56
C TYR A 27 -21.17 -17.72 -8.73
N GLU A 28 -22.29 -18.25 -9.25
CA GLU A 28 -23.56 -17.52 -9.44
C GLU A 28 -24.29 -17.23 -8.13
N SER A 29 -23.78 -17.74 -7.00
CA SER A 29 -24.32 -17.56 -5.65
C SER A 29 -23.69 -16.35 -4.95
N ASP A 30 -24.43 -15.79 -3.99
CA ASP A 30 -23.93 -14.76 -3.07
C ASP A 30 -22.51 -15.07 -2.58
N TYR A 31 -21.67 -14.04 -2.56
CA TYR A 31 -20.31 -14.11 -2.04
C TYR A 31 -20.30 -14.72 -0.64
N ASP A 32 -19.58 -15.83 -0.46
CA ASP A 32 -19.50 -16.46 0.85
C ASP A 32 -18.74 -15.60 1.88
N LEU A 33 -18.97 -15.89 3.16
CA LEU A 33 -18.37 -15.14 4.26
C LEU A 33 -16.84 -15.23 4.28
N VAL A 34 -16.27 -16.33 3.75
CA VAL A 34 -14.82 -16.54 3.72
C VAL A 34 -14.19 -15.60 2.69
N PHE A 35 -14.74 -15.53 1.49
CA PHE A 35 -14.34 -14.60 0.45
C PHE A 35 -14.43 -13.15 0.94
N LEU A 36 -15.55 -12.75 1.55
CA LEU A 36 -15.72 -11.38 2.02
C LEU A 36 -14.66 -11.00 3.09
N LYS A 37 -14.34 -11.94 3.97
CA LYS A 37 -13.29 -11.76 4.99
C LYS A 37 -11.91 -11.66 4.36
N GLU A 38 -11.60 -12.49 3.37
CA GLU A 38 -10.32 -12.43 2.65
C GLU A 38 -10.18 -11.14 1.83
N LEU A 39 -11.26 -10.73 1.15
CA LEU A 39 -11.34 -9.47 0.41
C LEU A 39 -11.07 -8.27 1.32
N TYR A 40 -11.73 -8.23 2.48
CA TYR A 40 -11.52 -7.18 3.48
C TYR A 40 -10.07 -7.15 3.97
N ASN A 41 -9.50 -8.29 4.35
CA ASN A 41 -8.14 -8.37 4.90
C ASN A 41 -7.09 -7.93 3.87
N LEU A 42 -7.21 -8.39 2.62
CA LEU A 42 -6.29 -8.00 1.55
C LEU A 42 -6.39 -6.50 1.27
N SER A 43 -7.61 -5.97 1.17
CA SER A 43 -7.85 -4.55 0.91
C SER A 43 -7.32 -3.67 2.03
N HIS A 44 -7.50 -4.09 3.29
CA HIS A 44 -6.98 -3.39 4.46
C HIS A 44 -5.45 -3.37 4.48
N HIS A 45 -4.79 -4.50 4.23
CA HIS A 45 -3.32 -4.56 4.16
C HIS A 45 -2.76 -3.69 3.02
N MET A 46 -3.39 -3.70 1.85
CA MET A 46 -3.01 -2.82 0.75
C MET A 46 -3.15 -1.34 1.12
N LEU A 47 -4.21 -0.96 1.84
CA LEU A 47 -4.40 0.41 2.31
C LEU A 47 -3.29 0.83 3.28
N LEU A 48 -2.92 -0.05 4.21
CA LEU A 48 -1.83 0.22 5.16
C LEU A 48 -0.48 0.40 4.43
N LEU A 49 -0.17 -0.47 3.48
CA LEU A 49 1.06 -0.37 2.69
C LEU A 49 1.09 0.92 1.85
N LYS A 50 -0.03 1.31 1.24
CA LYS A 50 -0.14 2.60 0.53
C LYS A 50 0.12 3.79 1.44
N LYS A 51 -0.44 3.78 2.66
CA LYS A 51 -0.17 4.83 3.67
C LYS A 51 1.29 4.86 4.09
N GLN A 52 1.95 3.70 4.19
CA GLN A 52 3.38 3.62 4.48
C GLN A 52 4.22 4.16 3.32
N LEU A 53 3.89 3.82 2.07
CA LEU A 53 4.55 4.36 0.88
C LEU A 53 4.45 5.87 0.81
N GLN A 54 3.25 6.44 1.03
CA GLN A 54 3.06 7.90 1.04
C GLN A 54 3.94 8.60 2.09
N LYS A 55 4.10 7.99 3.28
CA LYS A 55 4.98 8.54 4.32
C LYS A 55 6.45 8.49 3.91
N VAL A 56 6.88 7.40 3.26
CA VAL A 56 8.26 7.28 2.76
C VAL A 56 8.53 8.30 1.65
N GLU A 57 7.58 8.51 0.74
CA GLU A 57 7.68 9.51 -0.32
C GLU A 57 7.77 10.94 0.25
N GLN A 58 6.91 11.28 1.21
CA GLN A 58 6.94 12.59 1.87
C GLN A 58 8.21 12.83 2.69
N ALA A 59 8.83 11.77 3.24
CA ALA A 59 10.07 11.86 3.97
C ALA A 59 11.29 12.09 3.05
N GLU A 60 11.24 11.61 1.81
CA GLU A 60 12.25 11.87 0.79
C GLU A 60 12.09 13.28 0.17
N ASP A 61 10.89 13.85 0.19
CA ASP A 61 10.54 15.16 -0.37
C ASP A 61 10.69 16.33 0.60
N VAL A 62 11.35 16.15 1.76
CA VAL A 62 11.68 17.28 2.64
C VAL A 62 12.90 18.01 2.05
N PRO A 63 12.75 19.20 1.43
CA PRO A 63 13.90 20.03 1.16
C PRO A 63 14.55 20.31 2.51
N ILE A 64 15.80 19.87 2.66
CA ILE A 64 16.68 20.36 3.71
C ILE A 64 16.70 21.87 3.50
N LYS A 65 15.89 22.61 4.29
CA LYS A 65 16.17 24.02 4.53
C LYS A 65 17.50 24.00 5.25
N VAL A 66 18.57 24.13 4.47
CA VAL A 66 19.83 24.63 4.97
C VAL A 66 19.45 25.99 5.51
N SER A 67 19.21 26.05 6.83
CA SER A 67 19.20 27.30 7.55
C SER A 67 20.58 27.87 7.32
N GLU A 68 20.66 28.81 6.37
CA GLU A 68 21.73 29.80 6.34
C GLU A 68 21.61 30.63 7.62
N ASP A 69 21.99 30.05 8.76
CA ASP A 69 22.51 30.83 9.88
C ASP A 69 23.95 31.23 9.54
N VAL A 70 24.07 31.99 8.45
CA VAL A 70 25.12 32.99 8.34
C VAL A 70 24.59 34.20 9.09
N SER A 71 24.76 34.21 10.40
CA SER A 71 24.79 35.48 11.14
C SER A 71 26.17 35.62 11.74
N LEU A 72 27.01 36.31 10.97
CA LEU A 72 28.23 36.96 11.41
C LEU A 72 27.90 37.86 12.61
N PHE A 73 28.22 37.39 13.82
CA PHE A 73 28.58 38.24 14.95
C PHE A 73 29.65 37.53 15.79
#